data_AF-A0A948Z0N3-F1
#
_entry.id   AF-A0A948Z0N3-F1
#
_cell.length_a   1.000
_cell.length_b   1.000
_cell.length_c   1.000
_cell.angle_alpha   90.00
_cell.angle_beta   90.00
_cell.angle_gamma   90.00
#
_symmetry.space_group_name_H-M   'P 1'
#
loop_
_entity.id
_entity.type
_entity.pdbx_description
1 polymer ?
#
loop_
_entity_poly.entity_id
_entity_poly.type
_entity_poly.pdbx_seq_one_letter_code
_entity_poly.pdbx_strand_id
1 'polypeptide(L)'
;MAKRFTETSIPAVELVTKRDIPVNGLVDQMTSSISIFGASLASHTDLLALHLKAKGFFQEYLINHQRPIIQSAFNVASSLHLAIINDQAILPEEKTALLVMLNQCRSIAEEIVAIDQEIKGAFNDFTIQSATTRMTSQSLLQFAQKETCRNHEKIHFAHKAVLIGMSGVSVFCVVVLMLLARKVDHDITLNILRMKDRAQELTKGNLDVRCEEAGDDELGQLARAFNSMAAHIEDLVSTLEEKVVQRAAQLGESEQ
;
A
#
# COMPACT_ATOMS: atom_id res chain seq x y z
N MET A 1 28.75 -11.05 -10.59
CA MET A 1 27.77 -12.07 -11.07
C MET A 1 28.34 -12.91 -12.22
N ALA A 2 28.81 -12.32 -13.33
CA ALA A 2 29.33 -13.07 -14.48
C ALA A 2 30.45 -14.08 -14.15
N LYS A 3 31.46 -13.67 -13.36
CA LYS A 3 32.62 -14.52 -13.01
C LYS A 3 32.23 -15.78 -12.20
N ARG A 4 31.26 -15.67 -11.29
CA ARG A 4 30.81 -16.78 -10.44
C ARG A 4 29.80 -17.71 -11.11
N PHE A 5 29.01 -17.20 -12.06
CA PHE A 5 28.18 -18.03 -12.94
C PHE A 5 29.07 -18.99 -13.72
N THR A 6 30.16 -18.49 -14.33
CA THR A 6 31.17 -19.31 -15.01
C THR A 6 31.82 -20.35 -14.09
N GLU A 7 32.10 -20.00 -12.82
CA GLU A 7 32.71 -20.90 -11.84
C GLU A 7 31.79 -22.04 -11.36
N THR A 8 30.46 -21.90 -11.45
CA THR A 8 29.51 -22.95 -11.00
C THR A 8 28.78 -23.65 -12.14
N SER A 9 28.51 -22.97 -13.26
CA SER A 9 27.81 -23.56 -14.39
C SER A 9 28.68 -24.50 -15.22
N ILE A 10 29.98 -24.20 -15.37
CA ILE A 10 30.90 -25.03 -16.15
C ILE A 10 31.11 -26.41 -15.49
N PRO A 11 31.43 -26.51 -14.18
CA PRO A 11 31.56 -27.81 -13.51
C PRO A 11 30.26 -28.61 -13.52
N ALA A 12 29.10 -27.95 -13.34
CA ALA A 12 27.81 -28.64 -13.37
C ALA A 12 27.48 -29.24 -14.75
N VAL A 13 27.81 -28.52 -15.84
CA VAL A 13 27.66 -29.03 -17.21
C VAL A 13 28.63 -30.18 -17.48
N GLU A 14 29.88 -30.09 -17.01
CA GLU A 14 30.85 -31.19 -17.12
C GLU A 14 30.41 -32.44 -16.34
N LEU A 15 29.79 -32.29 -15.17
CA LEU A 15 29.25 -33.39 -14.37
C LEU A 15 28.05 -34.07 -15.04
N VAL A 16 27.10 -33.29 -15.58
CA VAL A 16 25.98 -33.82 -16.36
C VAL A 16 26.50 -34.53 -17.62
N THR A 17 27.52 -33.97 -18.26
CA THR A 17 28.18 -34.58 -19.42
C THR A 17 28.83 -35.91 -19.00
N LYS A 18 29.65 -35.95 -17.95
CA LYS A 18 30.26 -37.20 -17.43
C LYS A 18 29.24 -38.29 -17.08
N ARG A 19 28.05 -37.90 -16.59
CA ARG A 19 26.94 -38.80 -16.29
C ARG A 19 26.22 -39.31 -17.55
N ASP A 20 25.90 -38.40 -18.48
CA ASP A 20 24.93 -38.59 -19.57
C ASP A 20 25.52 -38.43 -21.00
N ILE A 21 26.85 -38.43 -21.19
CA ILE A 21 27.46 -38.46 -22.55
C ILE A 21 26.93 -39.69 -23.29
N PRO A 22 26.32 -39.53 -24.48
CA PRO A 22 25.96 -40.65 -25.33
C PRO A 22 27.27 -41.32 -25.81
N VAL A 23 27.50 -42.55 -25.35
CA VAL A 23 28.76 -43.32 -25.49
C VAL A 23 29.83 -42.93 -24.47
N ASN A 24 30.11 -43.86 -23.54
CA ASN A 24 31.07 -43.77 -22.42
C ASN A 24 30.60 -42.98 -21.18
N GLY A 25 29.38 -42.45 -21.15
CA GLY A 25 28.76 -41.96 -19.92
C GLY A 25 28.60 -43.06 -18.88
N LEU A 26 28.66 -42.71 -17.59
CA LEU A 26 28.55 -43.70 -16.51
C LEU A 26 27.24 -44.49 -16.56
N VAL A 27 26.14 -43.88 -17.01
CA VAL A 27 24.84 -44.58 -17.17
C VAL A 27 24.90 -45.64 -18.28
N ASP A 28 25.59 -45.36 -19.39
CA ASP A 28 25.79 -46.32 -20.49
C ASP A 28 26.72 -47.47 -20.07
N GLN A 29 27.79 -47.15 -19.33
CA GLN A 29 28.70 -48.16 -18.75
C GLN A 29 27.96 -49.06 -17.76
N MET A 30 27.08 -48.48 -16.93
CA MET A 30 26.25 -49.23 -15.99
C MET A 30 25.25 -50.13 -16.73
N THR A 31 24.58 -49.61 -17.75
CA THR A 31 23.61 -50.38 -18.55
C THR A 31 24.27 -51.59 -19.21
N SER A 32 25.47 -51.39 -19.77
CA SER A 32 26.28 -52.46 -20.35
C SER A 32 26.71 -53.49 -19.30
N SER A 33 27.21 -53.03 -18.14
CA SER A 33 27.66 -53.91 -17.05
C SER A 33 26.51 -54.73 -16.45
N ILE A 34 25.34 -54.11 -16.24
CA ILE A 34 24.11 -54.80 -15.81
C ILE A 34 23.71 -55.87 -16.84
N SER A 35 23.74 -55.55 -18.13
CA SER A 35 23.35 -56.50 -19.18
C SER A 35 24.29 -57.71 -19.25
N ILE A 36 25.60 -57.47 -19.20
CA ILE A 36 26.63 -58.53 -19.20
C ILE A 36 26.48 -59.40 -17.96
N PHE A 37 26.33 -58.79 -16.78
CA PHE A 37 26.18 -59.52 -15.53
C PHE A 37 24.89 -60.35 -15.50
N GLY A 38 23.77 -59.81 -16.00
CA GLY A 38 22.51 -60.54 -16.13
C GLY A 38 22.61 -61.75 -17.06
N ALA A 39 23.37 -61.65 -18.16
CA ALA A 39 23.61 -62.77 -19.07
C ALA A 39 24.41 -63.89 -18.39
N SER A 40 25.40 -63.56 -17.56
CA SER A 40 26.17 -64.53 -16.76
C SER A 40 25.32 -65.24 -15.69
N LEU A 41 24.18 -64.67 -15.29
CA LEU A 41 23.26 -65.25 -14.32
C LEU A 41 22.12 -66.06 -14.97
N ALA A 42 22.10 -66.22 -16.30
CA ALA A 42 20.99 -66.86 -17.01
C ALA A 42 20.72 -68.32 -16.56
N SER A 43 21.76 -69.02 -16.09
CA SER A 43 21.67 -70.39 -15.56
C SER A 43 21.23 -70.47 -14.10
N HIS A 44 21.12 -69.32 -13.40
CA HIS A 44 20.89 -69.23 -11.95
C HIS A 44 19.63 -68.41 -11.66
N THR A 45 18.45 -69.05 -11.74
CA THR A 45 17.13 -68.37 -11.68
C THR A 45 16.95 -67.46 -10.46
N ASP A 46 17.36 -67.91 -9.27
CA ASP A 46 17.20 -67.13 -8.03
C ASP A 46 18.11 -65.89 -7.99
N LEU A 47 19.35 -66.03 -8.48
CA LEU A 47 20.29 -64.93 -8.60
C LEU A 47 19.84 -63.93 -9.67
N LEU A 48 19.31 -64.42 -10.80
CA LEU A 48 18.75 -63.60 -11.86
C LEU A 48 17.55 -62.77 -11.34
N ALA A 49 16.69 -63.35 -10.51
CA ALA A 49 15.57 -62.62 -9.91
C ALA A 49 16.05 -61.46 -9.02
N LEU A 50 17.06 -61.69 -8.18
CA LEU A 50 17.67 -60.65 -7.36
C LEU A 50 18.36 -59.57 -8.22
N HIS A 51 19.05 -59.97 -9.28
CA HIS A 51 19.64 -59.05 -10.24
C HIS A 51 18.60 -58.14 -10.90
N LEU A 52 17.49 -58.71 -11.40
CA LEU A 52 16.40 -57.94 -12.02
C LEU A 52 15.75 -56.97 -11.03
N LYS A 53 15.60 -57.38 -9.77
CA LYS A 53 15.07 -56.51 -8.70
C LYS A 53 16.02 -55.35 -8.39
N ALA A 54 17.33 -55.60 -8.29
CA ALA A 54 18.33 -54.54 -8.10
C ALA A 54 18.35 -53.57 -9.29
N LYS A 55 18.29 -54.09 -10.52
CA LYS A 55 18.18 -53.31 -11.76
C LYS A 55 16.94 -52.42 -11.75
N GLY A 56 15.77 -52.95 -11.35
CA GLY A 56 14.52 -52.20 -11.28
C GLY A 56 14.63 -50.99 -10.35
N PHE A 57 15.14 -51.18 -9.12
CA PHE A 57 15.38 -50.06 -8.21
C PHE A 57 16.38 -49.06 -8.76
N PHE A 58 17.45 -49.51 -9.44
CA PHE A 58 18.41 -48.61 -10.04
C PHE A 58 17.78 -47.77 -11.17
N GLN A 59 16.95 -48.37 -12.03
CA GLN A 59 16.20 -47.65 -13.07
C GLN A 59 15.22 -46.64 -12.47
N GLU A 60 14.52 -47.01 -11.40
CA GLU A 60 13.62 -46.10 -10.68
C GLU A 60 14.40 -44.93 -10.04
N TYR A 61 15.60 -45.19 -9.54
CA TYR A 61 16.49 -44.15 -9.03
C TYR A 61 16.91 -43.17 -10.13
N LEU A 62 17.22 -43.64 -11.34
CA LEU A 62 17.58 -42.74 -12.45
C LEU A 62 16.45 -41.79 -12.86
N ILE A 63 15.19 -42.15 -12.57
CA ILE A 63 14.01 -41.31 -12.86
C ILE A 63 13.73 -40.34 -11.72
N ASN A 64 13.70 -40.86 -10.49
CA ASN A 64 13.21 -40.10 -9.32
C ASN A 64 14.33 -39.40 -8.54
N HIS A 65 15.58 -39.84 -8.70
CA HIS A 65 16.78 -39.37 -7.98
C HIS A 65 16.63 -39.34 -6.45
N GLN A 66 15.85 -40.28 -5.90
CA GLN A 66 15.58 -40.35 -4.46
C GLN A 66 16.54 -41.31 -3.75
N ARG A 67 17.14 -40.85 -2.66
CA ARG A 67 18.06 -41.60 -1.79
C ARG A 67 17.52 -42.96 -1.30
N PRO A 68 16.24 -43.09 -0.89
CA PRO A 68 15.71 -44.38 -0.44
C PRO A 68 15.68 -45.46 -1.53
N ILE A 69 15.48 -45.05 -2.79
CA ILE A 69 15.36 -45.96 -3.93
C ILE A 69 16.72 -46.58 -4.25
N ILE A 70 17.78 -45.77 -4.33
CA ILE A 70 19.14 -46.29 -4.54
C ILE A 70 19.60 -47.17 -3.37
N GLN A 71 19.23 -46.82 -2.13
CA GLN A 71 19.52 -47.68 -0.99
C GLN A 71 18.86 -49.05 -1.14
N SER A 72 17.65 -49.10 -1.67
CA SER A 72 16.96 -50.36 -1.97
C SER A 72 17.71 -51.18 -3.03
N ALA A 73 18.23 -50.54 -4.08
CA ALA A 73 19.09 -51.19 -5.07
C ALA A 73 20.36 -51.80 -4.42
N PHE A 74 21.07 -51.04 -3.59
CA PHE A 74 22.27 -51.51 -2.89
C PHE A 74 21.99 -52.64 -1.89
N ASN A 75 20.85 -52.60 -1.21
CA ASN A 75 20.44 -53.65 -0.29
C ASN A 75 20.18 -54.97 -1.03
N VAL A 76 19.51 -54.91 -2.20
CA VAL A 76 19.30 -56.09 -3.04
C VAL A 76 20.61 -56.59 -3.65
N ALA A 77 21.49 -55.69 -4.10
CA ALA A 77 22.83 -56.06 -4.58
C ALA A 77 23.68 -56.73 -3.50
N SER A 78 23.58 -56.29 -2.25
CA SER A 78 24.25 -56.92 -1.10
C SER A 78 23.66 -58.31 -0.80
N SER A 79 22.35 -58.46 -0.94
CA SER A 79 21.69 -59.78 -0.81
C SER A 79 22.14 -60.73 -1.92
N LEU A 80 22.28 -60.23 -3.15
CA LEU A 80 22.80 -60.97 -4.29
C LEU A 80 24.27 -61.40 -4.08
N HIS A 81 25.11 -60.52 -3.54
CA HIS A 81 26.49 -60.84 -3.18
C HIS A 81 26.56 -62.01 -2.19
N LEU A 82 25.74 -61.97 -1.12
CA LEU A 82 25.67 -63.05 -0.15
C LEU A 82 25.14 -64.36 -0.76
N ALA A 83 24.15 -64.28 -1.64
CA ALA A 83 23.61 -65.44 -2.33
C ALA A 83 24.68 -66.13 -3.21
N ILE A 84 25.47 -65.36 -3.97
CA ILE A 84 26.57 -65.90 -4.79
C ILE A 84 27.64 -66.59 -3.92
N ILE A 85 28.00 -66.00 -2.78
CA ILE A 85 28.99 -66.59 -1.88
C ILE A 85 28.51 -67.92 -1.30
N ASN A 86 27.25 -67.96 -0.86
CA ASN A 86 26.69 -69.09 -0.13
C ASN A 86 26.18 -70.22 -1.02
N ASP A 87 25.99 -69.99 -2.32
CA ASP A 87 25.51 -71.00 -3.25
C ASP A 87 26.58 -72.08 -3.49
N GLN A 88 26.31 -73.32 -3.09
CA GLN A 88 27.26 -74.43 -3.24
C GLN A 88 27.32 -75.00 -4.66
N ALA A 89 26.35 -74.69 -5.53
CA ALA A 89 26.29 -75.19 -6.90
C ALA A 89 27.22 -74.42 -7.86
N ILE A 90 27.65 -73.23 -7.48
CA ILE A 90 28.50 -72.36 -8.30
C ILE A 90 29.98 -72.70 -8.07
N LEU A 91 30.72 -72.92 -9.16
CA LEU A 91 32.14 -73.21 -9.11
C LEU A 91 32.92 -72.00 -8.54
N PRO A 92 34.04 -72.21 -7.80
CA PRO A 92 34.80 -71.11 -7.21
C PRO A 92 35.28 -70.04 -8.21
N GLU A 93 35.69 -70.45 -9.41
CA GLU A 93 36.11 -69.53 -10.47
C GLU A 93 34.93 -68.68 -10.99
N GLU A 94 33.77 -69.30 -11.15
CA GLU A 94 32.53 -68.63 -11.58
C GLU A 94 32.04 -67.65 -10.50
N LYS A 95 32.07 -68.04 -9.21
CA LYS A 95 31.79 -67.12 -8.10
C LYS A 95 32.67 -65.89 -8.15
N THR A 96 33.98 -66.10 -8.36
CA THR A 96 34.94 -64.99 -8.43
C THR A 96 34.59 -64.04 -9.57
N ALA A 97 34.30 -64.58 -10.76
CA ALA A 97 33.89 -63.77 -11.92
C ALA A 97 32.58 -62.99 -11.67
N LEU A 98 31.56 -63.64 -11.11
CA LEU A 98 30.28 -63.00 -10.78
C LEU A 98 30.43 -61.89 -9.74
N LEU A 99 31.25 -62.10 -8.71
CA LEU A 99 31.51 -61.10 -7.68
C LEU A 99 32.29 -59.90 -8.23
N VAL A 100 33.23 -60.12 -9.15
CA VAL A 100 33.93 -59.03 -9.86
C VAL A 100 32.94 -58.18 -10.67
N MET A 101 32.06 -58.81 -11.45
CA MET A 101 31.04 -58.10 -12.23
C MET A 101 30.05 -57.32 -11.34
N LEU A 102 29.62 -57.93 -10.22
CA LEU A 102 28.72 -57.28 -9.26
C LEU A 102 29.39 -56.07 -8.60
N ASN A 103 30.66 -56.20 -8.20
CA ASN A 103 31.44 -55.10 -7.63
C ASN A 103 31.66 -53.97 -8.63
N GLN A 104 31.88 -54.29 -9.92
CA GLN A 104 31.98 -53.28 -10.97
C GLN A 104 30.66 -52.50 -11.12
N CYS A 105 29.52 -53.20 -11.17
CA CYS A 105 28.20 -52.54 -11.20
C CYS A 105 28.00 -51.63 -9.97
N ARG A 106 28.40 -52.10 -8.79
CA ARG A 106 28.31 -51.33 -7.56
C ARG A 106 29.17 -50.06 -7.60
N SER A 107 30.42 -50.17 -8.05
CA SER A 107 31.34 -49.03 -8.18
C SER A 107 30.78 -47.95 -9.10
N ILE A 108 30.26 -48.36 -10.27
CA ILE A 108 29.68 -47.42 -11.25
C ILE A 108 28.42 -46.75 -10.64
N ALA A 109 27.57 -47.51 -9.96
CA ALA A 109 26.40 -46.95 -9.29
C ALA A 109 26.78 -45.94 -8.18
N GLU A 110 27.82 -46.22 -7.40
CA GLU A 110 28.33 -45.29 -6.37
C GLU A 110 28.85 -43.98 -6.99
N GLU A 111 29.56 -44.06 -8.13
CA GLU A 111 30.02 -42.87 -8.87
C GLU A 111 28.85 -42.02 -9.41
N ILE A 112 27.83 -42.66 -10.00
CA ILE A 112 26.62 -41.97 -10.48
C ILE A 112 25.93 -41.24 -9.32
N VAL A 113 25.83 -41.89 -8.17
CA VAL A 113 25.18 -41.35 -6.97
C VAL A 113 25.95 -40.19 -6.37
N ALA A 114 27.29 -40.20 -6.45
CA ALA A 114 28.14 -39.09 -6.02
C ALA A 114 27.95 -37.88 -6.93
N ILE A 115 27.99 -38.08 -8.25
CA ILE A 115 27.75 -37.01 -9.24
C ILE A 115 26.36 -36.39 -9.05
N ASP A 116 25.32 -37.21 -8.82
CA ASP A 116 23.97 -36.70 -8.55
C ASP A 116 23.90 -35.83 -7.27
N GLN A 117 24.74 -36.09 -6.24
CA GLN A 117 24.82 -35.20 -5.07
C GLN A 117 25.47 -33.87 -5.41
N GLU A 118 26.56 -33.90 -6.17
CA GLU A 118 27.27 -32.69 -6.56
C GLU A 118 26.39 -31.79 -7.42
N ILE A 119 25.67 -32.37 -8.39
CA ILE A 119 24.67 -31.66 -9.19
C ILE A 119 23.60 -31.04 -8.28
N LYS A 120 23.01 -31.83 -7.37
CA LYS A 120 21.98 -31.34 -6.46
C LYS A 120 22.49 -30.23 -5.53
N GLY A 121 23.73 -30.33 -5.06
CA GLY A 121 24.41 -29.31 -4.26
C GLY A 121 24.57 -27.99 -5.03
N ALA A 122 25.09 -28.07 -6.26
CA ALA A 122 25.25 -26.90 -7.13
C ALA A 122 23.91 -26.18 -7.42
N PHE A 123 22.82 -26.93 -7.63
CA PHE A 123 21.48 -26.35 -7.81
C PHE A 123 20.94 -25.70 -6.53
N ASN A 124 21.18 -26.30 -5.37
CA ASN A 124 20.76 -25.73 -4.10
C ASN A 124 21.50 -24.41 -3.81
N ASP A 125 22.80 -24.35 -4.07
CA ASP A 125 23.61 -23.13 -3.95
C ASP A 125 23.11 -22.02 -4.88
N PHE A 126 22.75 -22.38 -6.13
CA PHE A 126 22.12 -21.45 -7.07
C PHE A 126 20.76 -20.94 -6.56
N THR A 127 19.96 -21.82 -5.94
CA THR A 127 18.64 -21.46 -5.39
C THR A 127 18.77 -20.46 -4.24
N ILE A 128 19.68 -20.71 -3.29
CA ILE A 128 19.98 -19.80 -2.17
C ILE A 128 20.44 -18.42 -2.71
N GLN A 129 21.23 -18.41 -3.78
CA GLN A 129 21.74 -17.18 -4.36
C GLN A 129 20.66 -16.38 -5.12
N SER A 130 19.76 -17.05 -5.83
CA SER A 130 18.61 -16.42 -6.51
C SER A 130 17.57 -15.85 -5.52
N ALA A 131 17.44 -16.44 -4.32
CA ALA A 131 16.59 -15.91 -3.26
C ALA A 131 17.03 -14.51 -2.80
N THR A 132 18.33 -14.20 -2.91
CA THR A 132 18.87 -12.85 -2.61
C THR A 132 18.45 -11.84 -3.69
N THR A 133 18.36 -12.26 -4.95
CA THR A 133 17.85 -11.44 -6.06
C THR A 133 16.34 -11.19 -5.96
N ARG A 134 15.57 -12.10 -5.34
CA ARG A 134 14.15 -11.89 -5.03
C ARG A 134 13.94 -10.91 -3.87
N MET A 135 14.82 -10.94 -2.86
CA MET A 135 14.82 -9.99 -1.74
C MET A 135 15.10 -8.56 -2.19
N THR A 136 15.98 -8.31 -3.16
CA THR A 136 16.18 -6.95 -3.69
C THR A 136 14.95 -6.42 -4.42
N SER A 137 14.21 -7.24 -5.15
CA SER A 137 12.93 -6.81 -5.76
C SER A 137 11.87 -6.49 -4.70
N GLN A 138 11.73 -7.33 -3.66
CA GLN A 138 10.83 -7.05 -2.54
C GLN A 138 11.27 -5.82 -1.73
N SER A 139 12.58 -5.61 -1.55
CA SER A 139 13.11 -4.44 -0.84
C SER A 139 12.91 -3.17 -1.67
N LEU A 140 13.15 -3.20 -2.99
CA LEU A 140 12.87 -2.08 -3.88
C LEU A 140 11.37 -1.77 -3.96
N LEU A 141 10.51 -2.78 -3.97
CA LEU A 141 9.06 -2.60 -3.86
C LEU A 141 8.67 -2.04 -2.50
N GLN A 142 9.29 -2.48 -1.40
CA GLN A 142 9.07 -1.90 -0.07
C GLN A 142 9.60 -0.48 0.05
N PHE A 143 10.74 -0.14 -0.57
CA PHE A 143 11.29 1.22 -0.61
C PHE A 143 10.41 2.13 -1.47
N ALA A 144 9.98 1.68 -2.65
CA ALA A 144 9.02 2.38 -3.51
C ALA A 144 7.68 2.56 -2.78
N GLN A 145 7.18 1.53 -2.10
CA GLN A 145 5.97 1.61 -1.28
C GLN A 145 6.13 2.55 -0.09
N LYS A 146 7.29 2.54 0.60
CA LYS A 146 7.60 3.47 1.70
C LYS A 146 7.65 4.92 1.22
N GLU A 147 8.18 5.18 0.03
CA GLU A 147 8.15 6.52 -0.57
C GLU A 147 6.73 6.94 -0.99
N THR A 148 5.92 6.04 -1.55
CA THR A 148 4.52 6.34 -1.91
C THR A 148 3.57 6.48 -0.70
N CYS A 149 3.83 5.73 0.38
CA CYS A 149 3.03 5.77 1.61
C CYS A 149 3.38 6.98 2.49
N ARG A 150 4.67 7.37 2.56
CA ARG A 150 5.10 8.62 3.21
C ARG A 150 4.48 9.86 2.56
N ASN A 151 4.15 9.79 1.27
CA ASN A 151 3.40 10.86 0.58
C ASN A 151 1.89 10.80 0.85
N HIS A 152 1.29 9.64 1.09
CA HIS A 152 -0.15 9.52 1.38
C HIS A 152 -0.54 9.92 2.81
N GLU A 153 0.37 9.86 3.79
CA GLU A 153 0.06 10.26 5.17
C GLU A 153 -0.08 11.78 5.33
N LYS A 154 0.68 12.58 4.56
CA LYS A 154 0.56 14.04 4.59
C LYS A 154 -0.70 14.55 3.88
N ILE A 155 -1.28 13.75 2.99
CA ILE A 155 -2.44 14.16 2.19
C ILE A 155 -3.71 14.19 3.04
N HIS A 156 -3.92 13.24 3.96
CA HIS A 156 -5.14 13.24 4.79
C HIS A 156 -5.14 14.30 5.90
N PHE A 157 -3.98 14.61 6.50
CA PHE A 157 -3.90 15.66 7.51
C PHE A 157 -4.05 17.06 6.89
N ALA A 158 -3.45 17.28 5.72
CA ALA A 158 -3.62 18.53 4.97
C ALA A 158 -5.07 18.73 4.48
N HIS A 159 -5.72 17.69 3.94
CA HIS A 159 -7.10 17.80 3.47
C HIS A 159 -8.08 18.08 4.63
N LYS A 160 -7.93 17.42 5.78
CA LYS A 160 -8.80 17.68 6.95
C LYS A 160 -8.57 19.07 7.53
N ALA A 161 -7.32 19.55 7.60
CA ALA A 161 -7.02 20.91 8.07
C ALA A 161 -7.62 21.99 7.14
N VAL A 162 -7.57 21.78 5.82
CA VAL A 162 -8.18 22.69 4.84
C VAL A 162 -9.71 22.68 4.96
N LEU A 163 -10.35 21.51 5.08
CA LEU A 163 -11.80 21.41 5.23
C LEU A 163 -12.32 22.06 6.53
N ILE A 164 -11.64 21.83 7.66
CA ILE A 164 -11.98 22.47 8.94
C ILE A 164 -11.79 23.99 8.84
N GLY A 165 -10.66 24.44 8.26
CA GLY A 165 -10.39 25.86 8.04
C GLY A 165 -11.45 26.55 7.19
N MET A 166 -11.85 25.95 6.06
CA MET A 166 -12.90 26.51 5.19
C MET A 166 -14.25 26.58 5.90
N SER A 167 -14.64 25.52 6.64
CA SER A 167 -15.91 25.53 7.38
C SER A 167 -15.94 26.63 8.46
N GLY A 168 -14.82 26.87 9.15
CA GLY A 168 -14.70 27.93 10.14
C GLY A 168 -14.88 29.33 9.55
N VAL A 169 -14.27 29.60 8.39
CA VAL A 169 -14.42 30.88 7.68
C VAL A 169 -15.87 31.10 7.23
N SER A 170 -16.53 30.08 6.69
CA SER A 170 -17.93 30.19 6.28
C SER A 170 -18.86 30.52 7.45
N VAL A 171 -18.72 29.82 8.58
CA VAL A 171 -19.52 30.09 9.79
C VAL A 171 -19.23 31.49 10.33
N PHE A 172 -17.96 31.90 10.36
CA PHE A 172 -17.58 33.24 10.81
C PHE A 172 -18.21 34.34 9.94
N CYS A 173 -18.19 34.20 8.61
CA CYS A 173 -18.85 35.14 7.71
C CYS A 173 -20.35 35.24 7.97
N VAL A 174 -21.04 34.12 8.18
CA VAL A 174 -22.48 34.13 8.48
C VAL A 174 -22.77 34.83 9.81
N VAL A 175 -21.95 34.59 10.84
CA VAL A 175 -22.10 35.26 12.15
C VAL A 175 -21.87 36.77 12.02
N VAL A 176 -20.82 37.20 11.32
CA VAL A 176 -20.54 38.62 11.10
C VAL A 176 -21.68 39.30 10.33
N LEU A 177 -22.19 38.68 9.27
CA LEU A 177 -23.33 39.20 8.52
C LEU A 177 -24.58 39.32 9.40
N MET A 178 -24.85 38.32 10.25
CA MET A 178 -26.00 38.35 11.16
C MET A 178 -25.86 39.46 12.23
N LEU A 179 -24.66 39.70 12.74
CA LEU A 179 -24.39 40.79 13.70
C LEU A 179 -24.53 42.17 13.04
N LEU A 180 -23.99 42.34 11.82
CA LEU A 180 -24.11 43.59 11.07
C LEU A 180 -25.57 43.89 10.72
N ALA A 181 -26.31 42.90 10.21
CA ALA A 181 -27.74 43.05 9.92
C ALA A 181 -28.53 43.48 11.16
N ARG A 182 -28.30 42.82 12.32
CA ARG A 182 -28.97 43.21 13.56
C ARG A 182 -28.64 44.62 14.02
N LYS A 183 -27.38 45.05 13.85
CA LYS A 183 -26.96 46.40 14.25
C LYS A 183 -27.60 47.46 13.37
N VAL A 184 -27.57 47.25 12.04
CA VAL A 184 -28.19 48.15 11.07
C VAL A 184 -29.71 48.25 11.28
N ASP A 185 -30.38 47.11 11.44
CA ASP A 185 -31.82 47.08 11.69
C ASP A 185 -32.18 47.83 12.97
N HIS A 186 -31.42 47.64 14.05
CA HIS A 186 -31.72 48.29 15.33
C HIS A 186 -31.47 49.80 15.28
N ASP A 187 -30.29 50.23 14.82
CA ASP A 187 -29.87 51.62 14.91
C ASP A 187 -30.65 52.51 13.91
N ILE A 188 -30.80 52.06 12.65
CA ILE A 188 -31.47 52.84 11.61
C ILE A 188 -32.99 52.86 11.84
N THR A 189 -33.61 51.69 12.01
CA THR A 189 -35.08 51.61 12.12
C THR A 189 -35.59 52.37 13.33
N LEU A 190 -34.89 52.25 14.47
CA LEU A 190 -35.30 52.90 15.71
C LEU A 190 -35.16 54.42 15.63
N ASN A 191 -34.08 54.93 15.03
CA ASN A 191 -33.88 56.37 14.83
C ASN A 191 -34.91 56.96 13.86
N ILE A 192 -35.21 56.27 12.75
CA ILE A 192 -36.26 56.69 11.81
C ILE A 192 -37.63 56.70 12.50
N LEU A 193 -37.96 55.67 13.29
CA LEU A 193 -39.25 55.58 13.96
C LEU A 193 -39.40 56.69 15.01
N ARG A 194 -38.37 56.94 15.80
CA ARG A 194 -38.32 58.07 16.76
C ARG A 194 -38.51 59.40 16.05
N MET A 195 -37.80 59.63 14.95
CA MET A 195 -37.91 60.87 14.19
C MET A 195 -39.29 61.06 13.58
N LYS A 196 -39.91 59.98 13.06
CA LYS A 196 -41.30 59.97 12.60
C LYS A 196 -42.27 60.34 13.74
N ASP A 197 -42.09 59.80 14.94
CA ASP A 197 -42.92 60.13 16.10
C ASP A 197 -42.74 61.59 16.55
N ARG A 198 -41.51 62.13 16.52
CA ARG A 198 -41.24 63.55 16.81
C ARG A 198 -41.88 64.49 15.80
N ALA A 199 -41.83 64.16 14.52
CA ALA A 199 -42.53 64.90 13.47
C ALA A 199 -44.06 64.89 13.65
N GLN A 200 -44.62 63.76 14.12
CA GLN A 200 -46.04 63.69 14.45
C GLN A 200 -46.41 64.58 15.65
N GLU A 201 -45.57 64.68 16.67
CA GLU A 201 -45.82 65.61 17.79
C GLU A 201 -45.73 67.07 17.36
N LEU A 202 -44.77 67.42 16.48
CA LEU A 202 -44.66 68.78 15.93
C LEU A 202 -45.93 69.18 15.17
N THR A 203 -46.46 68.27 14.34
CA THR A 203 -47.69 68.51 13.57
C THR A 203 -48.96 68.60 14.43
N LYS A 204 -48.95 68.04 15.64
CA LYS A 204 -50.02 68.20 16.64
C LYS A 204 -49.94 69.53 17.43
N GLY A 205 -48.93 70.36 17.15
CA GLY A 205 -48.76 71.67 17.79
C GLY A 205 -47.78 71.67 18.96
N ASN A 206 -47.07 70.57 19.23
CA ASN A 206 -45.99 70.57 20.23
C ASN A 206 -44.71 71.15 19.62
N LEU A 207 -44.50 72.46 19.75
CA LEU A 207 -43.38 73.19 19.14
C LEU A 207 -42.04 72.99 19.85
N ASP A 208 -42.02 72.45 21.07
CA ASP A 208 -40.79 72.18 21.85
C ASP A 208 -40.14 70.83 21.47
N VAL A 209 -40.75 70.06 20.58
CA VAL A 209 -40.22 68.74 20.20
C VAL A 209 -38.93 68.88 19.37
N ARG A 210 -37.90 68.13 19.74
CA ARG A 210 -36.62 68.04 19.03
C ARG A 210 -36.20 66.58 18.82
N CYS A 211 -35.43 66.35 17.76
CA CYS A 211 -34.75 65.08 17.47
C CYS A 211 -33.34 65.07 18.08
N GLU A 212 -32.88 63.90 18.51
CA GLU A 212 -31.53 63.69 19.01
C GLU A 212 -30.53 63.71 17.84
N GLU A 213 -29.52 64.57 17.91
CA GLU A 213 -28.50 64.75 16.87
C GLU A 213 -27.37 63.72 17.03
N ALA A 214 -27.73 62.44 16.95
CA ALA A 214 -26.77 61.36 17.04
C ALA A 214 -26.10 61.10 15.68
N GLY A 215 -24.77 61.22 15.62
CA GLY A 215 -23.96 60.85 14.46
C GLY A 215 -23.73 61.96 13.43
N ASP A 216 -22.67 61.77 12.65
CA ASP A 216 -22.31 62.64 11.51
C ASP A 216 -22.78 62.06 10.17
N ASP A 217 -23.60 61.03 10.20
CA ASP A 217 -24.17 60.35 9.03
C ASP A 217 -25.40 61.10 8.47
N GLU A 218 -26.00 60.53 7.42
CA GLU A 218 -27.16 61.08 6.74
C GLU A 218 -28.38 61.23 7.68
N LEU A 219 -28.51 60.38 8.71
CA LEU A 219 -29.59 60.46 9.69
C LEU A 219 -29.36 61.61 10.67
N GLY A 220 -28.12 61.82 11.12
CA GLY A 220 -27.75 62.97 11.95
C GLY A 220 -27.96 64.30 11.24
N GLN A 221 -27.63 64.38 9.94
CA GLN A 221 -27.93 65.56 9.11
C GLN A 221 -29.44 65.81 8.99
N LEU A 222 -30.23 64.75 8.82
CA LEU A 222 -31.68 64.86 8.74
C LEU A 222 -32.30 65.32 10.07
N ALA A 223 -31.79 64.84 11.21
CA ALA A 223 -32.21 65.29 12.54
C ALA A 223 -31.95 66.80 12.74
N ARG A 224 -30.77 67.29 12.33
CA ARG A 224 -30.44 68.73 12.36
C ARG A 224 -31.38 69.57 11.48
N ALA A 225 -31.67 69.10 10.27
CA ALA A 225 -32.60 69.76 9.37
C ALA A 225 -34.03 69.82 9.97
N PHE A 226 -34.49 68.74 10.59
CA PHE A 226 -35.77 68.71 11.30
C PHE A 226 -35.82 69.70 12.47
N ASN A 227 -34.76 69.75 13.31
CA ASN A 227 -34.68 70.67 14.44
C ASN A 227 -34.69 72.14 13.98
N SER A 228 -33.99 72.46 12.89
CA SER A 228 -34.01 73.80 12.30
C SER A 228 -35.40 74.19 11.77
N MET A 229 -36.10 73.25 11.13
CA MET A 229 -37.48 73.46 10.68
C MET A 229 -38.42 73.69 11.87
N ALA A 230 -38.31 72.89 12.95
CA ALA A 230 -39.11 73.05 14.15
C ALA A 230 -38.90 74.43 14.81
N ALA A 231 -37.65 74.86 14.94
CA ALA A 231 -37.31 76.18 15.46
C ALA A 231 -37.86 77.32 14.60
N HIS A 232 -37.82 77.17 13.26
CA HIS A 232 -38.39 78.17 12.37
C HIS A 232 -39.93 78.25 12.46
N ILE A 233 -40.62 77.12 12.60
CA ILE A 233 -42.07 77.10 12.83
C ILE A 233 -42.40 77.77 14.17
N GLU A 234 -41.64 77.48 15.22
CA GLU A 234 -41.81 78.09 16.55
C GLU A 234 -41.66 79.62 16.51
N ASP A 235 -40.62 80.12 15.84
CA ASP A 235 -40.39 81.56 15.64
C ASP A 235 -41.52 82.24 14.85
N LEU A 236 -42.01 81.58 13.78
CA LEU A 236 -43.15 82.09 13.00
C LEU A 236 -44.43 82.16 13.83
N VAL A 237 -44.72 81.13 14.63
CA VAL A 237 -45.91 81.10 15.52
C VAL A 237 -45.79 82.17 16.59
N SER A 238 -44.64 82.29 17.26
CA SER A 238 -44.38 83.35 18.26
C SER A 238 -44.54 84.76 17.66
N THR A 239 -44.00 85.01 16.47
CA THR A 239 -44.14 86.29 15.76
C THR A 239 -45.59 86.57 15.37
N LEU A 240 -46.35 85.54 14.97
CA LEU A 240 -47.78 85.66 14.67
C LEU A 240 -48.57 86.03 15.93
N GLU A 241 -48.29 85.36 17.06
CA GLU A 241 -48.92 85.65 18.35
C GLU A 241 -48.62 87.08 18.81
N GLU A 242 -47.37 87.54 18.72
CA GLU A 242 -47.00 88.91 19.06
C GLU A 242 -47.74 89.94 18.19
N LYS A 243 -47.84 89.70 16.88
CA LYS A 243 -48.60 90.57 15.96
C LYS A 243 -50.09 90.59 16.25
N VAL A 244 -50.68 89.46 16.65
CA VAL A 244 -52.09 89.38 17.05
C VAL A 244 -52.31 90.20 18.33
N VAL A 245 -51.42 90.08 19.32
CA VAL A 245 -51.48 90.87 20.56
C VAL A 245 -51.33 92.37 20.26
N GLN A 246 -50.38 92.77 19.42
CA GLN A 246 -50.19 94.18 19.02
C GLN A 246 -51.43 94.76 18.31
N ARG A 247 -52.05 94.02 17.39
CA ARG A 247 -53.27 94.47 16.71
C ARG A 247 -54.47 94.55 17.65
N ALA A 248 -54.61 93.61 18.58
CA ALA A 248 -55.65 93.65 19.59
C ALA A 248 -55.51 94.90 20.48
N ALA A 249 -54.27 95.29 20.83
CA ALA A 249 -53.99 96.51 21.58
C ALA A 249 -54.32 97.79 20.78
N GLN A 250 -53.96 97.86 19.49
CA GLN A 250 -54.26 99.01 18.62
C GLN A 250 -55.76 99.21 18.36
N LEU A 251 -56.54 98.13 18.26
CA LEU A 251 -58.00 98.20 18.12
C LEU A 251 -58.67 98.65 19.43
N GLY A 252 -58.12 98.32 20.59
CA GLY A 252 -58.59 98.82 21.88
C GLY A 252 -58.32 100.32 22.09
N GLU A 253 -57.27 100.88 21.48
CA GLU A 253 -56.96 102.31 21.54
C GLU A 253 -57.72 103.16 20.52
N SER A 254 -58.24 102.57 19.44
CA SER A 254 -59.02 103.30 18.41
C SER A 254 -60.53 103.36 18.68
N GLU A 255 -61.00 102.73 19.76
CA GLU A 255 -62.38 102.85 20.27
C GLU A 255 -62.51 103.78 21.50
N GLN A 256 -61.49 104.60 21.81
CA GLN A 256 -61.55 105.70 22.78
C GLN A 256 -61.44 107.06 22.09
#